data_AF-A0A519UH17-F1
#
_entry.id   AF-A0A519UH17-F1
#
_cell.length_a   1.000
_cell.length_b   1.000
_cell.length_c   1.000
_cell.angle_alpha   90.00
_cell.angle_beta   90.00
_cell.angle_gamma   90.00
#
_symmetry.space_group_name_H-M   'P 1'
#
loop_
_entity.id
_entity.type
_entity.pdbx_description
1 polymer ?
#
loop_
_entity_poly.entity_id
_entity_poly.type
_entity_poly.pdbx_seq_one_letter_code
_entity_poly.pdbx_strand_id
1 'polypeptide(L)' 'MSDINIVVEDREGNTSELVAPTDMGLSLMEFLKASEYDILATCGGMALCATCCV' A
#
# COMPACT_ATOMS: atom_id res chain seq x y z
N MET A 1 11.10 12.15 13.26
CA MET A 1 10.24 11.12 12.66
C MET A 1 9.17 11.86 11.89
N SER A 2 9.00 11.53 10.61
CA SER A 2 8.06 12.21 9.72
C SER A 2 7.10 11.19 9.16
N ASP A 3 5.82 11.49 9.20
CA ASP A 3 4.81 10.71 8.50
C ASP A 3 4.55 11.36 7.13
N ILE A 4 4.07 10.57 6.17
CA ILE A 4 3.61 11.07 4.87
C ILE A 4 2.12 10.78 4.72
N ASN A 5 1.40 11.71 4.10
CA ASN A 5 0.01 11.51 3.72
C ASN A 5 -0.06 10.88 2.32
N ILE A 6 -0.86 9.84 2.20
CA ILE A 6 -1.14 9.11 0.96
C ILE A 6 -2.63 9.18 0.71
N VAL A 7 -3.04 9.60 -0.48
CA VAL A 7 -4.45 9.53 -0.91
C VAL A 7 -4.58 8.30 -1.79
N VAL A 8 -5.53 7.42 -1.46
CA VAL A 8 -5.81 6.19 -2.20
C VAL A 8 -7.22 6.26 -2.76
N GLU A 9 -7.35 6.03 -4.06
CA GLU A 9 -8.63 5.79 -4.72
C GLU A 9 -8.81 4.29 -4.91
N ASP A 10 -9.93 3.74 -4.43
CA ASP A 10 -10.25 2.32 -4.62
C ASP A 10 -10.90 2.05 -5.99
N ARG A 11 -11.18 0.78 -6.27
CA ARG A 11 -11.80 0.35 -7.54
C ARG A 11 -13.25 0.82 -7.71
N GLU A 12 -13.89 1.26 -6.63
CA GLU A 12 -15.25 1.82 -6.63
C GLU A 12 -15.24 3.35 -6.76
N GLY A 13 -14.05 3.97 -6.80
CA GLY A 13 -13.85 5.41 -6.90
C GLY A 13 -13.92 6.15 -5.57
N ASN A 14 -13.95 5.45 -4.43
CA ASN A 14 -13.88 6.10 -3.12
C ASN A 14 -12.45 6.50 -2.81
N THR A 15 -12.29 7.68 -2.21
CA THR A 15 -10.99 8.21 -1.83
C THR A 15 -10.81 8.18 -0.31
N SER A 16 -9.62 7.74 0.13
CA SER A 16 -9.23 7.67 1.53
C SER A 16 -7.87 8.32 1.73
N GLU A 17 -7.73 9.13 2.79
CA GLU A 17 -6.44 9.67 3.22
C GLU A 17 -5.85 8.77 4.30
N LEU A 18 -4.62 8.31 4.07
CA LEU A 18 -3.86 7.43 4.96
C LEU A 18 -2.56 8.10 5.38
N VAL A 19 -2.13 7.81 6.61
CA VAL A 19 -0.86 8.31 7.16
C VAL A 19 0.11 7.13 7.25
N ALA A 20 1.24 7.23 6.55
CA ALA A 20 2.26 6.18 6.51
C ALA A 20 3.55 6.62 7.23
N PRO A 21 4.10 5.76 8.12
CA PRO A 21 5.36 6.05 8.81
C PRO A 21 6.55 5.85 7.85
N THR A 22 7.49 6.81 7.83
CA THR A 22 8.67 6.74 6.94
C THR A 22 9.85 5.96 7.53
N ASP A 23 9.81 5.65 8.82
CA ASP A 23 10.90 5.03 9.58
C ASP A 23 10.83 3.50 9.65
N MET A 24 9.68 2.91 9.28
CA MET A 24 9.50 1.46 9.23
C MET A 24 10.05 0.80 7.96
N GLY A 25 10.46 1.59 6.96
CA GLY A 25 11.01 1.07 5.70
C GLY A 25 9.99 0.27 4.87
N LEU A 26 8.70 0.48 5.09
CA LEU A 26 7.62 -0.21 4.37
C LEU A 26 7.56 0.26 2.91
N SER A 27 7.35 -0.67 2.00
CA SER A 27 6.91 -0.36 0.64
C SER A 27 5.43 0.02 0.62
N LEU A 28 4.99 0.73 -0.44
CA LEU A 28 3.57 1.07 -0.62
C LEU A 28 2.68 -0.17 -0.62
N MET A 29 3.15 -1.26 -1.24
CA MET A 29 2.43 -2.54 -1.27
C MET A 29 2.18 -3.09 0.14
N GLU A 30 3.21 -3.11 0.99
CA GLU A 30 3.09 -3.62 2.36
C GLU A 30 2.17 -2.74 3.21
N PHE A 31 2.31 -1.42 3.07
CA PHE A 31 1.46 -0.46 3.77
C PHE A 31 -0.02 -0.63 3.41
N LEU A 32 -0.35 -0.71 2.12
CA LEU A 32 -1.73 -0.87 1.66
C LEU A 32 -2.30 -2.22 2.07
N LYS A 33 -1.51 -3.30 2.01
CA LYS A 33 -1.94 -4.62 2.48
C LYS A 33 -2.17 -4.68 3.99
N ALA A 34 -1.33 -4.00 4.77
CA ALA A 34 -1.54 -3.84 6.22
C ALA A 34 -2.75 -2.96 6.55
N SER A 35 -3.11 -2.05 5.64
CA SER A 35 -4.31 -1.21 5.70
C SER A 35 -5.56 -1.90 5.15
N GLU A 36 -5.54 -3.23 5.04
CA GLU A 36 -6.65 -4.09 4.62
C GLU A 36 -7.19 -3.87 3.19
N TYR A 37 -6.41 -3.22 2.31
CA TYR A 37 -6.75 -3.16 0.90
C TYR A 37 -6.59 -4.53 0.22
N ASP A 38 -7.43 -4.80 -0.78
CA ASP A 38 -7.41 -6.04 -1.57
C ASP A 38 -6.19 -6.11 -2.51
N ILE A 39 -5.02 -6.32 -1.89
CA ILE A 39 -3.74 -6.52 -2.56
C ILE A 39 -3.24 -7.93 -2.24
N LEU A 40 -3.22 -8.77 -3.28
CA LEU A 40 -2.80 -10.16 -3.14
C LEU A 40 -1.33 -10.27 -2.71
N ALA A 41 -0.43 -9.48 -3.31
CA ALA A 41 1.01 -9.44 -2.99
C ALA A 41 1.65 -10.83 -2.87
N THR A 42 1.35 -11.72 -3.82
CA THR A 42 1.65 -13.17 -3.72
C THR A 42 3.15 -13.46 -3.60
N CYS A 43 4.00 -12.67 -4.26
CA CYS A 43 5.45 -12.84 -4.21
C CYS A 43 6.13 -12.13 -3.03
N GLY A 44 5.39 -11.48 -2.13
CA GLY A 44 5.98 -10.79 -0.98
C GLY A 44 6.99 -9.69 -1.33
N GLY A 45 6.80 -8.98 -2.45
CA GLY A 45 7.69 -7.89 -2.84
C GLY A 45 8.97 -8.31 -3.57
N MET A 46 9.13 -9.59 -3.90
CA MET A 46 10.31 -10.10 -4.65
C MET A 46 10.28 -9.82 -6.17
N ALA A 47 9.32 -9.04 -6.65
CA ALA A 47 9.13 -8.73 -8.08
C ALA A 47 8.98 -9.97 -8.99
N LEU A 48 8.41 -11.06 -8.48
CA LEU A 48 8.16 -12.30 -9.23
C LEU A 48 6.71 -12.44 -9.73
N CYS A 49 5.84 -11.50 -9.36
CA CYS A 49 4.44 -11.46 -9.78
C CYS A 49 3.99 -10.03 -10.06
N ALA A 50 2.81 -9.87 -10.63
CA ALA A 50 2.17 -8.56 -10.84
C ALA A 50 0.92 -8.35 -9.96
N THR A 51 0.74 -9.16 -8.91
CA THR A 51 -0.50 -9.17 -8.11
C THR A 51 -0.58 -8.06 -7.06
N CYS A 52 0.41 -7.17 -7.03
CA CYS A 52 0.40 -5.91 -6.27
C CYS A 52 0.44 -4.68 -7.17
N CYS A 53 0.02 -4.81 -8.43
CA CYS A 53 -0.20 -3.66 -9.30
C CYS A 53 -1.30 -2.78 -8.70
N VAL A 54 -0.99 -1.50 -8.57
CA VAL A 54 -1.88 -0.42 -8.13
C VAL A 54 -1.82 0.70 -9.15
#